data_AF-A0A1M4XZT6-F1
#
_entry.id   AF-A0A1M4XZT6-F1
#
_cell.length_a   1.000
_cell.length_b   1.000
_cell.length_c   1.000
_cell.angle_alpha   90.00
_cell.angle_beta   90.00
_cell.angle_gamma   90.00
#
_symmetry.space_group_name_H-M   'P 1'
#
loop_
_entity.id
_entity.type
_entity.pdbx_description
1 polymer ?
#
loop_
_entity_poly.entity_id
_entity_poly.type
_entity_poly.pdbx_seq_one_letter_code
_entity_poly.pdbx_strand_id
1 'polypeptide(L)'
;MRKHLALLQLLVLHVQPVANGFVLLEFLLNQDYIKEFLCVNKDDWKLACNGKCYLMQQLSATQNEKEEEFPILYQTKIEFILVHFQTKSSEIIYFVSKKEEPPACINDYVFLLEYEIFHPPII
;
A
#
# COMPACT_ATOMS: atom_id res chain seq x y z
N MET A 1 -11.24 24.86 24.98
CA MET A 1 -9.76 24.90 24.95
C MET A 1 -9.09 23.52 24.93
N ARG A 2 -9.24 22.65 25.94
CA ARG A 2 -8.58 21.32 25.98
C ARG A 2 -8.87 20.41 24.77
N LYS A 3 -10.11 20.43 24.23
CA LYS A 3 -10.50 19.63 23.06
C LYS A 3 -9.80 20.08 21.76
N HIS A 4 -9.61 21.38 21.58
CA HIS A 4 -8.90 21.92 20.41
C HIS A 4 -7.39 21.63 20.51
N LEU A 5 -6.83 21.67 21.72
CA LEU A 5 -5.45 21.27 21.96
C LEU A 5 -5.24 19.77 21.64
N ALA A 6 -6.18 18.91 22.05
CA ALA A 6 -6.13 17.47 21.74
C ALA A 6 -6.29 17.18 20.23
N LEU A 7 -7.19 17.89 19.55
CA LEU A 7 -7.33 17.82 18.08
C LEU A 7 -6.05 18.26 17.37
N LEU A 8 -5.40 19.33 17.86
CA LEU A 8 -4.14 19.82 17.32
C LEU A 8 -3.00 18.81 17.53
N GLN A 9 -2.92 18.17 18.70
CA GLN A 9 -1.93 17.11 18.96
C GLN A 9 -2.12 15.87 18.08
N LEU A 10 -3.37 15.44 17.84
CA LEU A 10 -3.68 14.35 16.91
C LEU A 10 -3.23 14.67 15.49
N LEU A 11 -3.49 15.90 15.01
CA LEU A 11 -3.15 16.32 13.65
C LEU A 11 -1.63 16.34 13.42
N VAL A 12 -0.85 16.81 14.42
CA VAL A 12 0.62 16.82 14.37
C VAL A 12 1.21 15.40 14.33
N LEU A 13 0.61 14.44 15.05
CA LEU A 13 1.08 13.06 15.07
C LEU A 13 0.93 12.35 13.71
N HIS A 14 -0.06 12.76 12.90
CA HIS A 14 -0.30 12.20 11.57
C HIS A 14 0.53 12.85 10.46
N VAL A 15 1.39 13.83 10.75
CA VAL A 15 2.23 14.47 9.72
C VAL A 15 3.28 13.50 9.16
N GLN A 16 3.79 12.57 9.98
CA GLN A 16 4.81 11.60 9.57
C GLN A 16 4.38 10.65 8.43
N PRO A 17 3.18 10.03 8.44
CA PRO A 17 2.73 9.18 7.34
C PRO A 17 2.38 9.96 6.05
N VAL A 18 2.16 11.27 6.11
CA VAL A 18 1.77 12.09 4.94
C VAL A 18 2.93 12.26 3.96
N ALA A 19 4.18 12.34 4.44
CA ALA A 19 5.35 12.55 3.57
C ALA A 19 5.51 11.44 2.51
N ASN A 20 5.45 10.17 2.91
CA ASN A 20 5.52 9.04 1.97
C ASN A 20 4.32 9.01 1.02
N GLY A 21 3.13 9.40 1.52
CA GLY A 21 1.92 9.52 0.70
C GLY A 21 2.05 10.60 -0.37
N PHE A 22 2.71 11.71 -0.05
CA PHE A 22 2.97 12.79 -1.00
C PHE A 22 3.94 12.35 -2.10
N VAL A 23 5.05 11.69 -1.75
CA VAL A 23 5.99 11.09 -2.73
C VAL A 23 5.28 10.13 -3.69
N LEU A 24 4.39 9.29 -3.16
CA LEU A 24 3.60 8.37 -3.98
C LEU A 24 2.64 9.13 -4.91
N LEU A 25 1.97 10.18 -4.42
CA LEU A 25 1.06 10.99 -5.22
C LEU A 25 1.80 11.67 -6.38
N GLU A 26 2.95 12.28 -6.11
CA GLU A 26 3.79 12.90 -7.16
C GLU A 26 4.24 11.88 -8.20
N PHE A 27 4.59 10.67 -7.77
CA PHE A 27 4.95 9.58 -8.66
C PHE A 27 3.79 9.19 -9.58
N LEU A 28 2.57 9.05 -9.04
CA LEU A 28 1.39 8.67 -9.82
C LEU A 28 0.98 9.77 -10.80
N LEU A 29 1.04 11.04 -10.39
CA LEU A 29 0.67 12.17 -11.26
C LEU A 29 1.65 12.37 -12.41
N ASN A 30 2.94 12.05 -12.21
CA ASN A 30 4.00 12.32 -13.18
C ASN A 30 4.69 11.04 -13.68
N GLN A 31 4.01 9.89 -13.62
CA GLN A 31 4.65 8.60 -13.88
C GLN A 31 5.29 8.50 -15.27
N ASP A 32 4.65 9.06 -16.30
CA ASP A 32 5.18 9.05 -17.66
C ASP A 32 6.47 9.88 -17.79
N TYR A 33 6.48 11.07 -17.18
CA TYR A 33 7.67 11.92 -17.13
C TYR A 33 8.81 11.23 -16.35
N ILE A 34 8.49 10.63 -15.21
CA ILE A 34 9.47 9.91 -14.39
C ILE A 34 10.05 8.73 -15.17
N LYS A 35 9.21 7.96 -15.86
CA LYS A 35 9.62 6.83 -16.68
C LYS A 35 10.55 7.26 -17.82
N GLU A 36 10.25 8.35 -18.50
CA GLU A 36 11.00 8.79 -19.68
C GLU A 36 12.33 9.48 -19.33
N PHE A 37 12.31 10.34 -18.30
CA PHE A 37 13.42 11.26 -18.03
C PHE A 37 14.21 10.95 -16.75
N LEU A 38 13.59 10.31 -15.74
CA LEU A 38 14.21 10.11 -14.42
C LEU A 38 14.53 8.64 -14.11
N CYS A 39 13.97 7.69 -14.86
CA CYS A 39 14.21 6.28 -14.66
C CYS A 39 15.57 5.86 -15.24
N VAL A 40 16.52 5.56 -14.36
CA VAL A 40 17.87 5.11 -14.77
C VAL A 40 17.88 3.72 -15.41
N ASN A 41 16.85 2.91 -15.15
CA ASN A 41 16.70 1.55 -15.70
C ASN A 41 15.74 1.51 -16.91
N LYS A 42 15.50 2.64 -17.59
CA LYS A 42 14.53 2.71 -18.69
C LYS A 42 14.91 1.85 -19.90
N ASP A 43 16.20 1.65 -20.14
CA ASP A 43 16.72 0.87 -21.26
C ASP A 43 16.79 -0.64 -20.97
N ASP A 44 16.64 -1.04 -19.70
CA ASP A 44 16.61 -2.45 -19.31
C ASP A 44 15.17 -3.00 -19.34
N TRP A 45 14.77 -3.46 -20.53
CA TRP A 45 13.46 -4.04 -20.77
C TRP A 45 13.18 -5.28 -19.89
N LYS A 46 14.20 -6.00 -19.42
CA LYS A 46 14.02 -7.20 -18.59
C LYS A 46 13.49 -6.85 -17.20
N LEU A 47 13.79 -5.65 -16.72
CA LEU A 47 13.39 -5.18 -15.39
C LEU A 47 11.96 -4.61 -15.35
N ALA A 48 11.40 -4.21 -16.49
CA ALA A 48 10.10 -3.55 -16.57
C ALA A 48 9.94 -2.45 -15.49
N CYS A 49 10.98 -1.62 -15.32
CA CYS A 49 11.12 -0.75 -14.15
C CYS A 49 10.03 0.33 -14.07
N ASN A 50 9.70 0.99 -15.18
CA ASN A 50 8.63 1.98 -15.26
C ASN A 50 8.69 3.06 -14.17
N GLY A 51 9.89 3.59 -13.88
CA GLY A 51 10.10 4.63 -12.87
C GLY A 51 10.19 4.15 -11.41
N LYS A 52 10.03 2.85 -11.13
CA LYS A 52 10.08 2.31 -9.75
C LYS A 52 11.41 2.56 -9.03
N CYS A 53 12.53 2.64 -9.76
CA CYS A 53 13.84 2.94 -9.17
C CYS A 53 13.87 4.35 -8.55
N TYR A 54 13.26 5.33 -9.23
CA TYR A 54 13.17 6.71 -8.75
C TYR A 54 12.25 6.79 -7.52
N LEU A 55 11.09 6.13 -7.56
CA LEU A 55 10.17 6.06 -6.42
C LEU A 55 10.86 5.48 -5.17
N MET A 56 11.61 4.39 -5.33
CA MET A 56 12.34 3.76 -4.24
C MET A 56 13.38 4.72 -3.62
N GLN A 57 14.10 5.47 -4.46
CA GLN A 57 15.07 6.45 -4.00
C GLN A 57 14.41 7.56 -3.17
N GLN A 58 13.30 8.14 -3.64
CA GLN A 58 12.58 9.19 -2.91
C GLN A 58 12.01 8.70 -1.57
N LEU A 59 11.47 7.47 -1.55
CA LEU A 59 10.98 6.86 -0.31
C LEU A 59 12.10 6.59 0.69
N SER A 60 13.29 6.16 0.24
CA SER A 60 14.45 5.98 1.11
C SER A 60 15.00 7.30 1.67
N ALA A 61 15.00 8.37 0.88
CA ALA A 61 15.43 9.69 1.35
C ALA A 61 14.56 10.19 2.52
N THR A 62 13.24 9.97 2.44
CA THR A 62 12.28 10.32 3.51
C THR A 62 12.50 9.53 4.81
N GLN A 63 13.17 8.37 4.74
CA GLN A 63 13.52 7.55 5.91
C GLN A 63 14.86 7.96 6.51
N ASN A 64 15.87 8.19 5.67
CA ASN A 64 17.23 8.53 6.13
C ASN A 64 17.31 9.91 6.80
N GLU A 65 16.49 10.88 6.39
CA GLU A 65 16.39 12.19 7.07
C GLU A 65 15.86 12.11 8.52
N LYS A 66 15.32 10.95 8.94
CA LYS A 66 14.80 10.73 10.30
C LYS A 66 15.74 9.93 11.20
N GLU A 67 16.90 9.48 10.69
CA GLU A 67 17.88 8.71 11.48
C GLU A 67 18.79 9.60 12.36
N GLU A 68 18.65 10.92 12.34
CA GLU A 68 19.27 11.76 13.38
C GLU A 68 18.54 11.60 14.73
N GLU A 69 19.15 10.76 15.58
CA GLU A 69 19.03 10.66 17.05
C GLU A 69 17.63 10.48 17.66
N PHE A 70 16.99 9.33 17.41
CA PHE A 70 16.07 8.77 18.41
C PHE A 70 16.32 7.27 18.61
N PRO A 71 16.45 6.77 19.87
CA PRO A 71 16.65 5.36 20.14
C PRO A 71 15.38 4.60 19.75
N ILE A 72 15.45 3.93 18.60
CA ILE A 72 14.65 2.80 18.09
C ILE A 72 13.40 2.46 18.94
N LEU A 73 12.44 3.37 19.04
CA LEU A 73 11.12 3.06 19.57
C LEU A 73 10.23 2.74 18.38
N TYR A 74 10.28 1.48 17.97
CA TYR A 74 9.47 0.88 16.91
C TYR A 74 9.57 1.61 15.57
N GLN A 75 10.45 1.11 14.69
CA GLN A 75 10.26 1.27 13.25
C GLN A 75 8.88 0.71 12.93
N THR A 76 7.86 1.57 12.96
CA THR A 76 6.56 1.27 12.38
C THR A 76 6.81 1.33 10.88
N LYS A 77 7.31 0.21 10.34
CA LYS A 77 7.42 -0.03 8.92
C LYS A 77 5.99 -0.14 8.42
N ILE A 78 5.38 1.02 8.11
CA ILE A 78 4.08 1.07 7.45
C ILE A 78 4.36 0.65 6.01
N GLU A 79 4.28 -0.65 5.77
CA GLU A 79 4.31 -1.22 4.43
C GLU A 79 2.96 -0.87 3.77
N PHE A 80 2.97 0.17 2.93
CA PHE A 80 1.84 0.44 2.06
C PHE A 80 1.80 -0.67 1.00
N ILE A 81 0.93 -1.65 1.20
CA ILE A 81 0.63 -2.66 0.18
C ILE A 81 -0.11 -1.93 -0.94
N LEU A 82 0.61 -1.63 -2.03
CA LEU A 82 0.02 -1.13 -3.26
C LEU A 82 -0.71 -2.28 -3.96
N VAL A 83 -1.98 -2.47 -3.62
CA VAL A 83 -2.87 -3.36 -4.37
C VAL A 83 -3.21 -2.66 -5.68
N HIS A 84 -2.59 -3.09 -6.78
CA HIS A 84 -3.00 -2.68 -8.11
C HIS A 84 -4.33 -3.36 -8.45
N PHE A 85 -5.45 -2.66 -8.21
CA PHE A 85 -6.76 -3.08 -8.69
C PHE A 85 -6.84 -2.85 -10.20
N GLN A 86 -6.69 -3.91 -10.98
CA GLN A 86 -7.11 -3.91 -12.38
C GLN A 86 -8.64 -3.87 -12.40
N THR A 87 -9.22 -2.70 -12.67
CA THR A 87 -10.67 -2.56 -12.84
C THR A 87 -11.09 -3.24 -14.15
N LYS A 88 -11.57 -4.48 -14.09
CA LYS A 88 -12.52 -4.93 -15.11
C LYS A 88 -13.84 -4.23 -14.85
N SER A 89 -14.40 -3.64 -15.91
CA SER A 89 -15.56 -2.74 -15.93
C SER A 89 -16.73 -3.20 -15.07
N SER A 90 -17.36 -2.22 -14.40
CA SER A 90 -18.49 -2.32 -13.48
C SER A 90 -19.67 -3.18 -13.94
N GLU A 91 -20.25 -3.93 -13.00
CA GLU A 91 -21.69 -4.22 -13.00
C GLU A 91 -22.36 -3.45 -11.85
N ILE A 92 -23.39 -2.68 -12.18
CA ILE A 92 -24.18 -1.88 -11.24
C ILE A 92 -25.01 -2.84 -10.38
N ILE A 93 -24.75 -2.87 -9.06
CA ILE A 93 -25.54 -3.66 -8.11
C ILE A 93 -26.79 -2.87 -7.73
N TYR A 94 -27.97 -3.35 -8.14
CA TYR A 94 -29.25 -2.85 -7.65
C TYR A 94 -29.50 -3.38 -6.23
N PHE A 95 -29.77 -2.49 -5.28
CA PHE A 95 -30.20 -2.87 -3.93
C PHE A 95 -31.66 -3.34 -3.95
N VAL A 96 -31.87 -4.66 -3.88
CA VAL A 96 -33.17 -5.24 -3.55
C VAL A 96 -33.19 -5.54 -2.05
N SER A 97 -33.96 -4.77 -1.29
CA SER A 97 -34.24 -5.06 0.11
C SER A 97 -35.13 -6.30 0.21
N LYS A 98 -34.67 -7.36 0.88
CA LYS A 98 -35.50 -8.53 1.18
C LYS A 98 -35.46 -8.83 2.67
N LYS A 99 -36.67 -8.97 3.24
CA LYS A 99 -37.01 -9.31 4.63
C LYS A 99 -36.27 -10.56 5.13
N GLU A 100 -35.90 -10.53 6.39
CA GLU A 100 -35.20 -11.59 7.13
C GLU A 100 -36.05 -12.87 7.29
N GLU A 101 -35.46 -14.02 6.99
CA GLU A 101 -35.90 -15.37 7.38
C GLU A 101 -34.76 -16.02 8.21
N PRO A 102 -35.07 -16.93 9.16
CA PRO A 102 -34.13 -17.39 10.18
C PRO A 102 -32.92 -18.15 9.61
N PRO A 103 -31.76 -18.14 10.31
CA PRO A 103 -30.50 -18.59 9.74
C PRO A 103 -30.50 -20.11 9.55
N ALA A 104 -30.52 -20.54 8.29
CA ALA A 104 -30.05 -21.87 7.93
C ALA A 104 -28.53 -21.90 8.13
N CYS A 105 -27.98 -22.96 8.74
CA CYS A 105 -26.53 -23.14 8.81
C CYS A 105 -25.98 -23.22 7.39
N ILE A 106 -25.27 -22.17 6.97
CA ILE A 106 -24.57 -22.12 5.70
C ILE A 106 -23.18 -22.72 5.94
N ASN A 107 -22.88 -23.84 5.30
CA ASN A 107 -21.54 -24.41 5.32
C ASN A 107 -20.74 -23.77 4.18
N ASP A 108 -20.00 -22.70 4.47
CA ASP A 108 -19.15 -21.98 3.50
C ASP A 108 -17.83 -22.74 3.20
N TYR A 109 -17.85 -24.07 3.31
CA TYR A 109 -16.70 -24.89 2.94
C TYR A 109 -16.45 -24.77 1.44
N VAL A 110 -15.34 -24.15 1.08
CA VAL A 110 -14.77 -24.19 -0.25
C VAL A 110 -13.62 -25.19 -0.22
N PHE A 111 -13.76 -26.29 -0.95
CA PHE A 111 -12.66 -27.24 -1.17
C PHE A 111 -11.58 -26.54 -2.00
N LEU A 112 -10.51 -26.08 -1.35
CA LEU A 112 -9.31 -25.64 -2.03
C LEU A 112 -8.50 -26.89 -2.38
N LEU A 113 -8.47 -27.21 -3.68
CA LEU A 113 -7.62 -28.27 -4.20
C LEU A 113 -6.17 -27.75 -4.25
N GLU A 114 -5.49 -27.79 -3.12
CA GLU A 114 -4.04 -27.55 -3.04
C GLU A 114 -3.31 -28.82 -3.49
N TYR A 115 -2.58 -28.74 -4.60
CA TYR A 115 -1.71 -29.82 -5.09
C TYR A 115 -0.23 -29.53 -4.82
N GLU A 116 0.07 -28.87 -3.71
CA GLU A 116 1.43 -28.84 -3.19
C GLU A 116 1.43 -29.33 -1.74
N ILE A 117 1.90 -30.57 -1.57
CA ILE A 117 2.24 -31.09 -0.24
C ILE A 117 3.36 -30.18 0.27
N PHE A 118 3.08 -29.43 1.33
CA PHE A 118 4.07 -28.63 2.02
C PHE A 118 5.18 -29.55 2.58
N HIS A 119 6.41 -29.40 2.09
CA HIS A 119 7.58 -30.07 2.65
C HIS A 119 8.49 -29.03 3.32
N PRO A 120 8.92 -29.26 4.58
CA PRO A 120 9.92 -28.41 5.21
C PRO A 120 11.27 -28.49 4.46
N PRO A 121 12.10 -27.43 4.48
CA PRO A 121 13.42 -27.48 3.87
C PRO A 121 14.25 -28.60 4.50
N ILE A 122 14.81 -29.46 3.64
CA ILE A 122 15.72 -30.53 4.07
C ILE A 122 17.08 -29.89 4.32
N ILE A 123 17.51 -29.90 5.58
CA ILE A 123 18.91 -29.72 5.98
C ILE A 123 19.41 -31.08 6.47
#